data_AF-A0A916H9R4-F1
#
_entry.id   AF-A0A916H9R4-F1
#
_cell.length_a   1.000
_cell.length_b   1.000
_cell.length_c   1.000
_cell.angle_alpha   90.00
_cell.angle_beta   90.00
_cell.angle_gamma   90.00
#
_symmetry.space_group_name_H-M   'P 1'
#
loop_
_entity.id
_entity.type
_entity.pdbx_description
1 polymer ?
#
loop_
_entity_poly.entity_id
_entity_poly.type
_entity_poly.pdbx_seq_one_letter_code
_entity_poly.pdbx_strand_id
1 'polypeptide(L)'
;MSISAEAPASPSRDERESANRQGDWGKNPINPRVLLVGTADTKSEELLFLKSCLEAGGGQALIMDVGVLAAAPFPPEIPNTAVAAAAGMTLQAIADCGDENTAMAHMARGAAWLTREYFEQGRIDGLLVLGGTMGTDLALEVAAALPLGVPKLIASTVAFSHLLPPERISPDLIMMLWAGGLYGLNELCRASLAQAAGAVLGACRLARRPASDRPCVGITSLGSSALAYMKRLKPALEQRGYEVAIFHTTGMGGRAFEQLAEAGRFVAVFDFSLQELANHLGGSCVSAGASRLTAAGRAGVPQIVAPGATDMVDYPAWAPPPARLAGRASHAHNRLIASAMCTPPERAQTAREIARRLREAKGPVCLLMPLQGIEEWDRPGAPLHDPAGLAAFSDALRAADWGRCEFLEVPVHINDEAFATAALLVFDRWVAAGRIAPGSPA
;
A
#
# COMPACT_ATOMS: atom_id res chain seq x y z
N MET A 1 27.24 50.84 -6.53
CA MET A 1 25.79 51.12 -6.59
C MET A 1 25.08 49.89 -6.06
N SER A 2 24.49 49.96 -4.87
CA SER A 2 23.76 48.85 -4.26
C SER A 2 22.36 48.77 -4.86
N ILE A 3 21.98 47.59 -5.37
CA ILE A 3 20.61 47.29 -5.74
C ILE A 3 20.07 46.37 -4.64
N SER A 4 19.15 46.92 -3.86
CA SER A 4 18.35 46.25 -2.84
C SER A 4 17.37 45.27 -3.48
N ALA A 5 17.40 44.02 -3.06
CA ALA A 5 16.40 43.01 -3.41
C ALA A 5 15.18 43.16 -2.49
N GLU A 6 14.01 43.43 -3.07
CA GLU A 6 12.72 43.39 -2.35
C GLU A 6 12.33 41.95 -2.04
N ALA A 7 11.86 41.72 -0.81
CA ALA A 7 11.32 40.43 -0.38
C ALA A 7 9.97 40.15 -1.06
N PRO A 8 9.64 38.88 -1.37
CA PRO A 8 8.38 38.54 -2.03
C PRO A 8 7.18 38.88 -1.13
N ALA A 9 6.15 39.45 -1.75
CA ALA A 9 4.92 39.88 -1.09
C ALA A 9 4.21 38.70 -0.41
N SER A 10 3.69 38.93 0.80
CA SER A 10 2.89 37.96 1.55
C SER A 10 1.57 37.67 0.83
N PRO A 11 1.12 36.40 0.77
CA PRO A 11 -0.07 36.01 0.02
C PRO A 11 -1.34 36.69 0.55
N SER A 12 -2.23 36.96 -0.41
CA SER A 12 -3.51 37.65 -0.24
C SER A 12 -4.47 36.87 0.65
N ARG A 13 -5.51 37.53 1.16
CA ARG A 13 -6.48 36.94 2.11
C ARG A 13 -7.25 35.76 1.49
N ASP A 14 -7.46 35.77 0.17
CA ASP A 14 -8.12 34.69 -0.58
C ASP A 14 -7.21 33.45 -0.77
N GLU A 15 -5.89 33.64 -0.90
CA GLU A 15 -4.91 32.55 -0.94
C GLU A 15 -4.71 31.89 0.44
N ARG A 16 -5.02 32.61 1.52
CA ARG A 16 -5.06 32.03 2.88
C ARG A 16 -6.34 31.24 3.13
N GLU A 17 -7.45 31.56 2.47
CA GLU A 17 -8.70 30.79 2.58
C GLU A 17 -8.70 29.50 1.77
N SER A 18 -7.97 29.43 0.65
CA SER A 18 -7.78 28.18 -0.11
C SER A 18 -6.86 27.19 0.61
N ALA A 19 -5.83 27.68 1.31
CA ALA A 19 -4.96 26.85 2.16
C ALA A 19 -5.68 26.31 3.42
N ASN A 20 -6.77 26.95 3.87
CA ASN A 20 -7.45 26.62 5.11
C ASN A 20 -8.66 25.66 4.94
N ARG A 21 -8.89 25.13 3.73
CA ARG A 21 -9.91 24.08 3.47
C ARG A 21 -9.36 22.66 3.43
N GLN A 22 -8.10 22.44 3.78
CA GLN A 22 -7.62 21.11 4.21
C GLN A 22 -8.31 20.61 5.50
N GLY A 23 -9.12 21.47 6.14
CA GLY A 23 -9.85 21.20 7.39
C GLY A 23 -11.25 20.60 7.27
N ASP A 24 -11.85 20.44 6.08
CA ASP A 24 -13.25 19.93 5.97
C ASP A 24 -13.33 18.43 5.61
N TRP A 25 -12.19 17.75 5.54
CA TRP A 25 -12.06 16.33 5.17
C TRP A 25 -12.51 15.33 6.25
N GLY A 26 -13.47 15.72 7.08
CA GLY A 26 -13.95 14.97 8.25
C GLY A 26 -15.42 15.19 8.60
N LYS A 27 -16.16 16.00 7.84
CA LYS A 27 -17.63 16.03 7.92
C LYS A 27 -18.17 15.12 6.85
N ASN A 28 -19.02 14.16 7.24
CA ASN A 28 -19.72 13.31 6.26
C ASN A 28 -20.53 14.23 5.33
N PRO A 29 -20.23 14.26 4.02
CA PRO A 29 -20.93 15.15 3.11
C PRO A 29 -22.40 14.72 3.03
N ILE A 30 -23.31 15.68 3.25
CA ILE A 30 -24.76 15.46 3.08
C ILE A 30 -25.07 15.12 1.61
N ASN A 31 -24.26 15.64 0.68
CA ASN A 31 -24.33 15.37 -0.75
C ASN A 31 -22.92 15.07 -1.31
N PRO A 32 -22.44 13.81 -1.26
CA PRO A 32 -21.09 13.45 -1.68
C PRO A 32 -20.86 13.71 -3.17
N ARG A 33 -19.70 14.25 -3.53
CA ARG A 33 -19.29 14.49 -4.92
C ARG A 33 -18.34 13.39 -5.38
N VAL A 34 -18.78 12.58 -6.32
CA VAL A 34 -18.00 11.45 -6.85
C VAL A 34 -17.42 11.83 -8.20
N LEU A 35 -16.10 11.68 -8.34
CA LEU A 35 -15.46 11.72 -9.64
C LEU A 35 -15.74 10.40 -10.37
N LEU A 36 -16.46 10.48 -11.48
CA LEU A 36 -16.78 9.36 -12.35
C LEU A 36 -15.86 9.38 -13.57
N VAL A 37 -14.91 8.45 -13.65
CA VAL A 37 -13.90 8.41 -14.73
C VAL A 37 -14.22 7.27 -15.69
N GLY A 38 -14.20 7.54 -17.00
CA GLY A 38 -14.35 6.52 -18.03
C GLY A 38 -14.18 7.07 -19.44
N THR A 39 -14.13 6.17 -20.42
CA THR A 39 -13.98 6.51 -21.85
C THR A 39 -15.34 6.90 -22.44
N ALA A 40 -15.66 8.19 -22.51
CA ALA A 40 -17.02 8.63 -22.88
C ALA A 40 -17.34 8.40 -24.36
N ASP A 41 -16.34 8.22 -25.22
CA ASP A 41 -16.47 7.81 -26.62
C ASP A 41 -17.06 6.40 -26.80
N THR A 42 -16.85 5.51 -25.83
CA THR A 42 -17.18 4.07 -25.93
C THR A 42 -18.12 3.59 -24.83
N LYS A 43 -18.22 4.32 -23.72
CA LYS A 43 -18.97 3.94 -22.50
C LYS A 43 -19.91 5.05 -22.01
N SER A 44 -20.42 5.85 -22.96
CA SER A 44 -21.29 6.99 -22.64
C SER A 44 -22.58 6.59 -21.93
N GLU A 45 -23.25 5.53 -22.39
CA GLU A 45 -24.48 5.05 -21.77
C GLU A 45 -24.24 4.61 -20.32
N GLU A 46 -23.17 3.85 -20.08
CA GLU A 46 -22.80 3.37 -18.75
C GLU A 46 -22.41 4.52 -17.80
N LEU A 47 -21.67 5.51 -18.29
CA LEU A 47 -21.32 6.71 -17.52
C LEU A 47 -22.57 7.51 -17.13
N LEU A 48 -23.48 7.74 -18.08
CA LEU A 48 -24.72 8.47 -17.81
C LEU A 48 -25.64 7.69 -16.87
N PHE A 49 -25.69 6.37 -16.98
CA PHE A 49 -26.44 5.52 -16.04
C PHE A 49 -25.86 5.60 -14.63
N LEU A 50 -24.54 5.47 -14.47
CA LEU A 50 -23.87 5.63 -13.18
C LEU A 50 -24.12 7.00 -12.57
N LYS A 51 -23.99 8.07 -13.36
CA LYS A 51 -24.33 9.44 -12.93
C LYS A 51 -25.77 9.52 -12.40
N SER A 52 -26.73 8.96 -13.15
CA SER A 52 -28.13 8.92 -12.72
C SER A 52 -28.35 8.17 -11.41
N CYS A 53 -27.63 7.06 -11.18
CA CYS A 53 -27.69 6.32 -9.91
C CYS A 53 -27.07 7.12 -8.76
N LEU A 54 -25.94 7.79 -8.99
CA LEU A 54 -25.28 8.62 -7.98
C LEU A 54 -26.18 9.80 -7.56
N GLU A 55 -26.79 10.47 -8.53
CA GLU A 55 -27.70 11.61 -8.30
C GLU A 55 -29.00 11.18 -7.61
N ALA A 56 -29.63 10.09 -8.08
CA ALA A 56 -30.82 9.52 -7.42
C ALA A 56 -30.52 9.05 -5.98
N GLY A 57 -29.28 8.63 -5.74
CA GLY A 57 -28.78 8.27 -4.41
C GLY A 57 -28.55 9.46 -3.49
N GLY A 58 -28.69 10.71 -3.95
CA GLY A 58 -28.42 11.93 -3.19
C GLY A 58 -26.93 12.32 -3.14
N GLY A 59 -26.18 11.96 -4.18
CA GLY A 59 -24.83 12.44 -4.46
C GLY A 59 -24.78 13.40 -5.66
N GLN A 60 -23.58 13.82 -6.03
CA GLN A 60 -23.25 14.53 -7.27
C GLN A 60 -22.19 13.74 -8.03
N ALA A 61 -22.27 13.73 -9.36
CA ALA A 61 -21.26 13.10 -10.19
C ALA A 61 -20.58 14.12 -11.11
N LEU A 62 -19.25 14.13 -11.11
CA LEU A 62 -18.44 14.84 -12.10
C LEU A 62 -17.86 13.81 -13.04
N ILE A 63 -18.22 13.86 -14.33
CA ILE A 63 -17.67 12.94 -15.33
C ILE A 63 -16.34 13.49 -15.84
N MET A 64 -15.29 12.66 -15.73
CA MET A 64 -14.02 12.85 -16.40
C MET A 64 -13.91 11.90 -17.58
N ASP A 65 -13.85 12.47 -18.77
CA ASP A 65 -13.65 11.72 -20.01
C ASP A 65 -12.17 11.45 -20.23
N VAL A 66 -11.83 10.17 -20.39
CA VAL A 66 -10.47 9.70 -20.74
C VAL A 66 -10.41 9.02 -22.10
N GLY A 67 -11.46 9.13 -22.91
CA GLY A 67 -11.51 8.62 -24.28
C GLY A 67 -10.59 9.38 -25.23
N VAL A 68 -10.08 8.69 -26.24
CA VAL A 68 -9.13 9.23 -27.24
C VAL A 68 -9.56 9.01 -28.69
N LEU A 69 -10.64 8.25 -28.92
CA LEU A 69 -11.05 7.83 -30.27
C LEU A 69 -12.04 8.80 -30.90
N ALA A 70 -12.98 9.32 -30.11
CA ALA A 70 -14.03 10.21 -30.59
C ALA A 70 -14.42 11.25 -29.52
N ALA A 71 -15.19 12.25 -29.94
CA ALA A 71 -15.80 13.18 -29.02
C ALA A 71 -16.90 12.48 -28.20
N ALA A 72 -16.98 12.80 -26.91
CA ALA A 72 -18.09 12.38 -26.07
C ALA A 72 -19.44 12.84 -26.65
N PRO A 73 -20.50 12.01 -26.62
CA PRO A 73 -21.83 12.38 -27.12
C PRO A 73 -22.60 13.32 -26.17
N PHE A 74 -21.97 13.75 -25.08
CA PHE A 74 -22.47 14.71 -24.09
C PHE A 74 -21.29 15.55 -23.59
N PRO A 75 -21.50 16.73 -22.98
CA PRO A 75 -20.42 17.53 -22.42
C PRO A 75 -19.99 17.00 -21.02
N PRO A 76 -18.84 16.31 -20.87
CA PRO A 76 -18.34 15.91 -19.55
C PRO A 76 -17.91 17.14 -18.74
N GLU A 77 -18.02 17.06 -17.40
CA GLU A 77 -17.54 18.12 -16.51
C GLU A 77 -16.02 18.34 -16.63
N ILE A 78 -15.28 17.27 -16.95
CA ILE A 78 -13.84 17.32 -17.23
C ILE A 78 -13.61 16.64 -18.59
N PRO A 79 -13.37 17.42 -19.66
CA PRO A 79 -13.19 16.85 -21.01
C PRO A 79 -11.81 16.20 -21.16
N ASN A 80 -11.72 15.23 -22.07
CA ASN A 80 -10.48 14.53 -22.43
C ASN A 80 -9.35 15.48 -22.90
N THR A 81 -9.68 16.64 -23.46
CA THR A 81 -8.70 17.69 -23.80
C THR A 81 -8.03 18.30 -22.56
N ALA A 82 -8.77 18.47 -21.46
CA ALA A 82 -8.20 18.90 -20.18
C ALA A 82 -7.32 17.81 -19.56
N VAL A 83 -7.74 16.54 -19.68
CA VAL A 83 -6.93 15.39 -19.25
C VAL A 83 -5.61 15.31 -20.02
N ALA A 84 -5.66 15.44 -21.35
CA ALA A 84 -4.46 15.47 -22.18
C ALA A 84 -3.54 16.65 -21.80
N ALA A 85 -4.11 17.83 -21.58
CA ALA A 85 -3.35 19.01 -21.18
C ALA A 85 -2.66 18.84 -19.82
N ALA A 86 -3.32 18.19 -18.85
CA ALA A 86 -2.73 17.85 -17.55
C ALA A 86 -1.56 16.85 -17.69
N ALA A 87 -1.56 16.03 -18.74
CA ALA A 87 -0.43 15.18 -19.11
C ALA A 87 0.68 15.93 -19.91
N GLY A 88 0.52 17.23 -20.13
CA GLY A 88 1.45 18.06 -20.91
C GLY A 88 1.35 17.87 -22.42
N MET A 89 0.23 17.34 -22.93
CA MET A 89 0.03 17.00 -24.34
C MET A 89 -1.29 17.56 -24.89
N THR A 90 -1.44 17.54 -26.21
CA THR A 90 -2.75 17.74 -26.83
C THR A 90 -3.43 16.40 -27.04
N LEU A 91 -4.77 16.40 -27.08
CA LEU A 91 -5.52 15.17 -27.37
C LEU A 91 -5.12 14.57 -28.73
N GLN A 92 -4.89 15.42 -29.74
CA GLN A 92 -4.44 14.98 -31.05
C GLN A 92 -3.06 14.29 -30.97
N ALA A 93 -2.10 14.85 -30.23
CA ALA A 93 -0.78 14.22 -30.07
C ALA A 93 -0.85 12.85 -29.38
N ILE A 94 -1.79 12.68 -28.44
CA ILE A 94 -2.04 11.38 -27.79
C ILE A 94 -2.67 10.39 -28.79
N ALA A 95 -3.67 10.83 -29.56
CA ALA A 95 -4.29 10.00 -30.59
C ALA A 95 -3.29 9.59 -31.70
N ASP A 96 -2.38 10.49 -32.07
CA ASP A 96 -1.35 10.29 -33.09
C ASP A 96 -0.20 9.36 -32.63
N CYS A 97 -0.17 8.95 -31.36
CA CYS A 97 0.83 8.00 -30.85
C CYS A 97 0.71 6.62 -31.52
N GLY A 98 -0.44 6.27 -32.11
CA GLY A 98 -0.65 5.05 -32.89
C GLY A 98 -0.61 3.73 -32.10
N ASP A 99 -0.41 3.81 -30.79
CA ASP A 99 -0.39 2.68 -29.84
C ASP A 99 -1.33 2.97 -28.68
N GLU A 100 -2.33 2.11 -28.50
CA GLU A 100 -3.39 2.28 -27.51
C GLU A 100 -2.85 2.28 -26.07
N ASN A 101 -1.86 1.43 -25.80
CA ASN A 101 -1.22 1.34 -24.48
C ASN A 101 -0.51 2.66 -24.11
N THR A 102 0.27 3.21 -25.04
CA THR A 102 0.97 4.49 -24.86
C THR A 102 -0.02 5.64 -24.70
N ALA A 103 -1.06 5.69 -25.54
CA ALA A 103 -2.10 6.72 -25.44
C ALA A 103 -2.81 6.68 -24.08
N MET A 104 -3.23 5.51 -23.63
CA MET A 104 -3.91 5.34 -22.34
C MET A 104 -2.98 5.63 -21.14
N ALA A 105 -1.68 5.33 -21.23
CA ALA A 105 -0.72 5.71 -20.19
C ALA A 105 -0.58 7.23 -20.05
N HIS A 106 -0.62 8.00 -21.15
CA HIS A 106 -0.63 9.46 -21.09
C HIS A 106 -1.93 9.99 -20.48
N MET A 107 -3.08 9.44 -20.89
CA MET A 107 -4.37 9.80 -20.29
C MET A 107 -4.43 9.46 -18.80
N ALA A 108 -3.84 8.34 -18.38
CA ALA A 108 -3.78 7.94 -16.97
C ALA A 108 -3.02 8.94 -16.11
N ARG A 109 -1.85 9.42 -16.59
CA ARG A 109 -1.07 10.45 -15.90
C ARG A 109 -1.85 11.75 -15.73
N GLY A 110 -2.51 12.22 -16.80
CA GLY A 110 -3.33 13.42 -16.76
C GLY A 110 -4.53 13.27 -15.82
N ALA A 111 -5.21 12.13 -15.88
CA ALA A 111 -6.38 11.84 -15.05
C ALA A 111 -6.00 11.71 -13.57
N ALA A 112 -4.87 11.07 -13.26
CA ALA A 112 -4.34 10.96 -11.90
C ALA A 112 -3.98 12.33 -11.32
N TRP A 113 -3.34 13.20 -12.11
CA TRP A 113 -3.02 14.57 -11.71
C TRP A 113 -4.29 15.38 -11.41
N LEU A 114 -5.26 15.40 -12.33
CA LEU A 114 -6.52 16.12 -12.15
C LEU A 114 -7.33 15.56 -10.99
N THR A 115 -7.34 14.25 -10.79
CA THR A 115 -8.03 13.62 -9.66
C THR A 115 -7.46 14.10 -8.33
N ARG A 116 -6.12 14.13 -8.21
CA ARG A 116 -5.45 14.68 -7.02
C ARG A 116 -5.77 16.16 -6.82
N GLU A 117 -5.69 16.95 -7.89
CA GLU A 117 -5.95 18.40 -7.84
C GLU A 117 -7.39 18.70 -7.39
N TYR A 118 -8.38 18.02 -7.97
CA TYR A 118 -9.80 18.17 -7.62
C TYR A 118 -10.06 17.76 -6.18
N PHE A 119 -9.38 16.72 -5.71
CA PHE A 119 -9.46 16.29 -4.32
C PHE A 119 -8.85 17.33 -3.36
N GLU A 120 -7.67 17.86 -3.66
CA GLU A 120 -6.98 18.88 -2.87
C GLU A 120 -7.78 20.19 -2.80
N GLN A 121 -8.49 20.54 -3.88
CA GLN A 121 -9.43 21.66 -3.94
C GLN A 121 -10.76 21.38 -3.22
N GLY A 122 -10.94 20.18 -2.68
CA GLY A 122 -12.16 19.74 -2.03
C GLY A 122 -13.35 19.77 -2.97
N ARG A 123 -13.18 19.41 -4.25
CA ARG A 123 -14.24 19.32 -5.28
C ARG A 123 -14.81 17.91 -5.43
N ILE A 124 -14.10 16.90 -4.94
CA ILE A 124 -14.51 15.50 -4.95
C ILE A 124 -14.29 14.89 -3.56
N ASP A 125 -15.19 13.98 -3.18
CA ASP A 125 -15.21 13.26 -1.91
C ASP A 125 -14.93 11.75 -2.10
N GLY A 126 -15.04 11.26 -3.34
CA GLY A 126 -14.71 9.89 -3.71
C GLY A 126 -14.51 9.70 -5.21
N LEU A 127 -14.04 8.52 -5.59
CA LEU A 127 -13.70 8.12 -6.96
C LEU A 127 -14.47 6.87 -7.36
N LEU A 128 -15.05 6.89 -8.56
CA LEU A 128 -15.57 5.72 -9.25
C LEU A 128 -15.00 5.66 -10.67
N VAL A 129 -14.28 4.59 -10.99
CA VAL A 129 -13.79 4.34 -12.36
C VAL A 129 -14.44 3.07 -12.89
N LEU A 130 -14.91 3.09 -14.13
CA LEU A 130 -15.37 1.89 -14.83
C LEU A 130 -14.48 1.57 -16.03
N GLY A 131 -14.24 0.29 -16.29
CA GLY A 131 -13.44 -0.08 -17.45
C GLY A 131 -13.24 -1.57 -17.71
N GLY A 132 -12.81 -1.86 -18.94
CA GLY A 132 -12.20 -3.14 -19.30
C GLY A 132 -10.77 -3.24 -18.79
N THR A 133 -9.92 -4.05 -19.43
CA THR A 133 -8.49 -4.17 -19.07
C THR A 133 -7.76 -2.83 -19.09
N MET A 134 -7.90 -2.05 -20.16
CA MET A 134 -7.20 -0.76 -20.30
C MET A 134 -7.76 0.32 -19.39
N GLY A 135 -9.09 0.40 -19.26
CA GLY A 135 -9.71 1.31 -18.30
C GLY A 135 -9.31 0.98 -16.86
N THR A 136 -9.13 -0.31 -16.54
CA THR A 136 -8.64 -0.74 -15.22
C THR A 136 -7.17 -0.38 -15.02
N ASP A 137 -6.34 -0.51 -16.05
CA ASP A 137 -4.94 -0.08 -16.00
C ASP A 137 -4.83 1.41 -15.61
N LEU A 138 -5.53 2.27 -16.34
CA LEU A 138 -5.65 3.70 -16.02
C LEU A 138 -6.19 3.91 -14.60
N ALA A 139 -7.25 3.17 -14.23
CA ALA A 139 -7.93 3.33 -12.95
C ALA A 139 -7.01 3.05 -11.75
N LEU A 140 -6.06 2.12 -11.86
CA LEU A 140 -5.10 1.83 -10.79
C LEU A 140 -4.22 3.05 -10.49
N GLU A 141 -3.78 3.79 -11.52
CA GLU A 141 -2.98 5.01 -11.37
C GLU A 141 -3.82 6.15 -10.77
N VAL A 142 -5.05 6.33 -11.28
CA VAL A 142 -5.99 7.35 -10.77
C VAL A 142 -6.35 7.08 -9.30
N ALA A 143 -6.60 5.83 -8.94
CA ALA A 143 -6.92 5.44 -7.56
C ALA A 143 -5.74 5.65 -6.61
N ALA A 144 -4.51 5.36 -7.05
CA ALA A 144 -3.30 5.55 -6.26
C ALA A 144 -2.95 7.04 -6.03
N ALA A 145 -3.48 7.95 -6.85
CA ALA A 145 -3.30 9.39 -6.66
C ALA A 145 -4.05 9.95 -5.43
N LEU A 146 -5.04 9.21 -4.91
CA LEU A 146 -5.84 9.61 -3.76
C LEU A 146 -5.29 9.01 -2.45
N PRO A 147 -5.20 9.79 -1.36
CA PRO A 147 -4.75 9.30 -0.06
C PRO A 147 -5.53 8.08 0.49
N LEU A 148 -4.91 7.37 1.44
CA LEU A 148 -5.57 6.34 2.25
C LEU A 148 -6.77 6.94 3.00
N GLY A 149 -7.89 6.22 2.99
CA GLY A 149 -9.16 6.61 3.59
C GLY A 149 -10.10 7.32 2.64
N VAL A 150 -9.62 7.77 1.47
CA VAL A 150 -10.48 8.34 0.42
C VAL A 150 -11.25 7.19 -0.25
N PRO A 151 -12.59 7.24 -0.29
CA PRO A 151 -13.38 6.26 -1.03
C PRO A 151 -12.97 6.20 -2.49
N LYS A 152 -12.49 5.03 -2.92
CA LYS A 152 -12.06 4.78 -4.30
C LYS A 152 -12.57 3.41 -4.73
N LEU A 153 -13.36 3.39 -5.80
CA LEU A 153 -13.98 2.18 -6.34
C LEU A 153 -13.64 2.01 -7.82
N ILE A 154 -13.24 0.80 -8.20
CA ILE A 154 -13.06 0.40 -9.59
C ILE A 154 -14.07 -0.70 -9.94
N ALA A 155 -14.98 -0.40 -10.87
CA ALA A 155 -15.87 -1.37 -11.51
C ALA A 155 -15.18 -1.92 -12.77
N SER A 156 -14.62 -3.12 -12.66
CA SER A 156 -13.73 -3.68 -13.68
C SER A 156 -14.22 -5.03 -14.20
N THR A 157 -14.09 -5.28 -15.51
CA THR A 157 -14.31 -6.62 -16.08
C THR A 157 -13.22 -7.64 -15.70
N VAL A 158 -12.11 -7.17 -15.14
CA VAL A 158 -10.97 -7.98 -14.69
C VAL A 158 -10.66 -7.78 -13.20
N ALA A 159 -11.64 -7.34 -12.40
CA ALA A 159 -11.49 -7.27 -10.95
C ALA A 159 -11.07 -8.65 -10.40
N PHE A 160 -10.13 -8.64 -9.45
CA PHE A 160 -9.55 -9.84 -8.81
C PHE A 160 -8.75 -10.77 -9.75
N SER A 161 -8.49 -10.35 -11.00
CA SER A 161 -7.70 -11.11 -11.95
C SER A 161 -6.21 -11.12 -11.61
N HIS A 162 -5.51 -12.21 -11.94
CA HIS A 162 -4.05 -12.31 -11.87
C HIS A 162 -3.32 -11.35 -12.83
N LEU A 163 -4.04 -10.68 -13.73
CA LEU A 163 -3.49 -9.62 -14.59
C LEU A 163 -3.17 -8.35 -13.80
N LEU A 164 -3.79 -8.14 -12.64
CA LEU A 164 -3.61 -6.92 -11.86
C LEU A 164 -2.30 -6.98 -11.07
N PRO A 165 -1.34 -6.08 -11.33
CA PRO A 165 -0.09 -6.07 -10.61
C PRO A 165 -0.32 -5.56 -9.16
N PRO A 166 -0.01 -6.36 -8.12
CA PRO A 166 -0.30 -5.99 -6.73
C PRO A 166 0.31 -4.66 -6.28
N GLU A 167 1.46 -4.26 -6.83
CA GLU A 167 2.11 -2.96 -6.56
C GLU A 167 1.26 -1.74 -6.94
N ARG A 168 0.35 -1.87 -7.89
CA ARG A 168 -0.48 -0.74 -8.36
C ARG A 168 -1.82 -0.65 -7.63
N ILE A 169 -2.12 -1.58 -6.73
CA ILE A 169 -3.37 -1.64 -5.99
C ILE A 169 -3.23 -0.81 -4.70
N SER A 170 -4.01 0.27 -4.57
CA SER A 170 -4.09 1.03 -3.32
C SER A 170 -4.60 0.13 -2.17
N PRO A 171 -4.04 0.22 -0.95
CA PRO A 171 -4.41 -0.65 0.17
C PRO A 171 -5.90 -0.66 0.55
N ASP A 172 -6.60 0.44 0.28
CA ASP A 172 -8.02 0.67 0.60
C ASP A 172 -8.93 0.68 -0.64
N LEU A 173 -8.44 0.18 -1.78
CA LEU A 173 -9.19 0.13 -3.02
C LEU A 173 -10.37 -0.85 -2.93
N ILE A 174 -11.56 -0.36 -3.23
CA ILE A 174 -12.74 -1.20 -3.46
C ILE A 174 -12.74 -1.63 -4.92
N MET A 175 -12.74 -2.93 -5.19
CA MET A 175 -12.93 -3.45 -6.54
C MET A 175 -14.26 -4.20 -6.64
N MET A 176 -14.96 -3.99 -7.75
CA MET A 176 -16.18 -4.71 -8.09
C MET A 176 -16.02 -5.36 -9.45
N LEU A 177 -16.34 -6.65 -9.55
CA LEU A 177 -16.40 -7.35 -10.83
C LEU A 177 -17.64 -6.87 -11.60
N TRP A 178 -17.42 -6.20 -12.72
CA TRP A 178 -18.46 -5.78 -13.64
C TRP A 178 -18.73 -6.87 -14.67
N ALA A 179 -19.47 -7.90 -14.25
CA ALA A 179 -19.81 -9.04 -15.09
C ALA A 179 -20.75 -8.61 -16.23
N GLY A 180 -20.36 -8.89 -17.48
CA GLY A 180 -21.15 -8.54 -18.67
C GLY A 180 -20.89 -7.13 -19.23
N GLY A 181 -19.96 -6.37 -18.66
CA GLY A 181 -19.63 -4.99 -19.05
C GLY A 181 -18.86 -4.80 -20.36
N LEU A 182 -18.91 -5.76 -21.27
CA LEU A 182 -18.11 -5.71 -22.50
C LEU A 182 -18.62 -4.58 -23.42
N TYR A 183 -19.92 -4.54 -23.68
CA TYR A 183 -20.53 -3.59 -24.62
C TYR A 183 -22.00 -3.34 -24.32
N GLY A 184 -22.34 -2.08 -24.04
CA GLY A 184 -23.72 -1.60 -23.89
C GLY A 184 -24.39 -1.94 -22.56
N LEU A 185 -25.50 -1.25 -22.31
CA LEU A 185 -26.32 -1.47 -21.12
C LEU A 185 -27.36 -2.57 -21.30
N ASN A 186 -27.19 -3.66 -20.57
CA ASN A 186 -28.24 -4.65 -20.31
C ASN A 186 -28.59 -4.68 -18.81
N GLU A 187 -29.62 -5.44 -18.41
CA GLU A 187 -30.07 -5.50 -17.02
C GLU A 187 -29.01 -6.03 -16.04
N LEU A 188 -28.12 -6.93 -16.48
CA LEU A 188 -27.00 -7.39 -15.66
C LEU A 188 -25.99 -6.26 -15.42
N CYS A 189 -25.66 -5.50 -16.47
CA CYS A 189 -24.81 -4.31 -16.37
C CYS A 189 -25.44 -3.27 -15.43
N ARG A 190 -26.73 -2.98 -15.60
CA ARG A 190 -27.44 -1.99 -14.76
C ARG A 190 -27.41 -2.38 -13.29
N ALA A 191 -27.68 -3.65 -12.98
CA ALA A 191 -27.64 -4.13 -11.60
C ALA A 191 -26.24 -3.97 -10.98
N SER A 192 -25.18 -4.37 -11.70
CA SER A 192 -23.80 -4.25 -11.22
C SER A 192 -23.34 -2.80 -11.08
N LEU A 193 -23.63 -1.93 -12.05
CA LEU A 193 -23.28 -0.51 -12.00
C LEU A 193 -24.05 0.24 -10.91
N ALA A 194 -25.33 -0.10 -10.67
CA ALA A 194 -26.10 0.47 -9.56
C ALA A 194 -25.50 0.10 -8.19
N GLN A 195 -25.02 -1.14 -8.03
CA GLN A 195 -24.27 -1.54 -6.82
C GLN A 195 -22.97 -0.77 -6.67
N ALA A 196 -22.22 -0.55 -7.76
CA ALA A 196 -20.99 0.26 -7.74
C ALA A 196 -21.26 1.70 -7.27
N ALA A 197 -22.30 2.34 -7.82
CA ALA A 197 -22.73 3.68 -7.40
C ALA A 197 -23.15 3.72 -5.93
N GLY A 198 -23.95 2.75 -5.47
CA GLY A 198 -24.36 2.65 -4.06
C GLY A 198 -23.18 2.44 -3.11
N ALA A 199 -22.23 1.58 -3.49
CA ALA A 199 -21.05 1.27 -2.69
C ALA A 199 -20.15 2.50 -2.50
N VAL A 200 -19.84 3.24 -3.57
CA VAL A 200 -19.01 4.45 -3.45
C VAL A 200 -19.73 5.56 -2.68
N LEU A 201 -21.04 5.76 -2.86
CA LEU A 201 -21.81 6.74 -2.08
C LEU A 201 -21.85 6.40 -0.59
N GLY A 202 -22.11 5.13 -0.26
CA GLY A 202 -22.11 4.65 1.11
C GLY A 202 -20.75 4.84 1.76
N ALA A 203 -19.67 4.51 1.03
CA ALA A 203 -18.30 4.74 1.48
C ALA A 203 -18.04 6.24 1.71
N CYS A 204 -18.45 7.15 0.81
CA CYS A 204 -18.28 8.59 1.01
C CYS A 204 -19.03 9.13 2.23
N ARG A 205 -20.22 8.60 2.52
CA ARG A 205 -21.02 9.01 3.68
C ARG A 205 -20.48 8.52 5.01
N LEU A 206 -19.63 7.50 5.02
CA LEU A 206 -19.10 6.86 6.22
C LEU A 206 -17.58 6.95 6.33
N ALA A 207 -16.92 7.52 5.33
CA ALA A 207 -15.48 7.65 5.27
C ALA A 207 -14.95 8.32 6.54
N ARG A 208 -13.92 7.74 7.12
CA ARG A 208 -13.21 8.32 8.25
C ARG A 208 -11.79 8.59 7.84
N ARG A 209 -11.34 9.81 8.08
CA ARG A 209 -9.93 10.14 7.96
C ARG A 209 -9.15 9.32 8.98
N PRO A 210 -8.00 8.72 8.60
CA PRO A 210 -7.00 8.29 9.57
C PRO A 210 -6.55 9.52 10.36
N ALA A 211 -7.10 9.68 11.56
CA ALA A 211 -6.85 10.82 12.43
C ALA A 211 -6.58 10.28 13.83
N SER A 212 -5.35 10.51 14.28
CA SER A 212 -4.89 10.22 15.61
C SER A 212 -3.92 11.32 15.99
N ASP A 213 -4.14 11.90 17.16
CA ASP A 213 -3.24 12.91 17.72
C ASP A 213 -1.97 12.25 18.32
N ARG A 214 -1.88 10.91 18.27
CA ARG A 214 -0.74 10.14 18.76
C ARG A 214 0.21 9.79 17.63
N PRO A 215 1.53 9.84 17.86
CA PRO A 215 2.50 9.31 16.92
C PRO A 215 2.27 7.80 16.72
N CYS A 216 2.37 7.33 15.47
CA CYS A 216 2.07 5.94 15.10
C CYS A 216 3.34 5.10 14.94
N VAL A 217 3.33 3.89 15.50
CA VAL A 217 4.35 2.85 15.29
C VAL A 217 3.78 1.75 14.41
N GLY A 218 4.44 1.47 13.29
CA GLY A 218 4.09 0.36 12.41
C GLY A 218 4.77 -0.94 12.85
N ILE A 219 4.04 -2.05 12.87
CA ILE A 219 4.58 -3.38 13.20
C ILE A 219 4.21 -4.37 12.11
N THR A 220 5.17 -5.14 11.59
CA THR A 220 4.87 -6.27 10.70
C THR A 220 4.74 -7.56 11.49
N SER A 221 3.80 -8.44 11.13
CA SER A 221 3.59 -9.72 11.79
C SER A 221 2.86 -10.73 10.89
N LEU A 222 2.88 -11.98 11.32
CA LEU A 222 1.93 -13.03 10.91
C LEU A 222 0.85 -13.23 11.96
N GLY A 223 -0.05 -14.19 11.69
CA GLY A 223 -1.02 -14.66 12.67
C GLY A 223 -0.34 -15.11 13.97
N SER A 224 -1.06 -14.96 15.10
CA SER A 224 -0.46 -15.20 16.43
C SER A 224 -0.12 -16.65 16.77
N SER A 225 -0.45 -17.57 15.86
CA SER A 225 0.02 -18.95 15.88
C SER A 225 1.45 -19.11 15.37
N ALA A 226 1.97 -18.14 14.60
CA ALA A 226 3.35 -18.12 14.09
C ALA A 226 4.20 -17.09 14.83
N LEU A 227 3.70 -15.86 14.99
CA LEU A 227 4.43 -14.74 15.62
C LEU A 227 3.59 -14.09 16.72
N ALA A 228 4.07 -14.07 17.96
CA ALA A 228 3.27 -13.69 19.14
C ALA A 228 3.65 -12.34 19.78
N TYR A 229 4.78 -11.74 19.38
CA TYR A 229 5.32 -10.52 19.99
C TYR A 229 4.33 -9.34 19.98
N MET A 230 3.43 -9.27 19.00
CA MET A 230 2.48 -8.15 18.88
C MET A 230 1.52 -8.07 20.07
N LYS A 231 1.22 -9.21 20.71
CA LYS A 231 0.37 -9.29 21.92
C LYS A 231 0.98 -8.55 23.12
N ARG A 232 2.31 -8.40 23.14
CA ARG A 232 3.04 -7.69 24.20
C ARG A 232 3.41 -6.27 23.78
N LEU A 233 3.86 -6.10 22.55
CA LEU A 233 4.32 -4.80 22.04
C LEU A 233 3.20 -3.78 21.91
N LYS A 234 2.02 -4.18 21.40
CA LYS A 234 0.92 -3.23 21.20
C LYS A 234 0.47 -2.60 22.52
N PRO A 235 0.10 -3.34 23.58
CA PRO A 235 -0.26 -2.72 24.85
C PRO A 235 0.86 -1.87 25.45
N ALA A 236 2.12 -2.31 25.35
CA ALA A 236 3.26 -1.60 25.90
C ALA A 236 3.51 -0.25 25.19
N LEU A 237 3.36 -0.20 23.87
CA LEU A 237 3.48 1.04 23.08
C LEU A 237 2.28 1.96 23.28
N GLU A 238 1.06 1.41 23.39
CA GLU A 238 -0.15 2.20 23.67
C GLU A 238 -0.10 2.86 25.05
N GLN A 239 0.40 2.15 26.07
CA GLN A 239 0.65 2.73 27.41
C GLN A 239 1.67 3.86 27.38
N ARG A 240 2.61 3.83 26.43
CA ARG A 240 3.58 4.92 26.17
C ARG A 240 2.98 6.08 25.37
N GLY A 241 1.71 6.01 24.97
CA GLY A 241 1.02 7.08 24.26
C GLY A 241 1.19 7.05 22.73
N TYR A 242 1.54 5.90 22.16
CA TYR A 242 1.60 5.71 20.70
C TYR A 242 0.32 5.06 20.17
N GLU A 243 0.00 5.36 18.92
CA GLU A 243 -0.86 4.48 18.13
C GLU A 243 -0.04 3.33 17.55
N VAL A 244 -0.63 2.15 17.40
CA VAL A 244 0.07 0.97 16.87
C VAL A 244 -0.74 0.35 15.74
N ALA A 245 -0.16 0.36 14.54
CA ALA A 245 -0.71 -0.28 13.35
C ALA A 245 0.05 -1.57 13.04
N ILE A 246 -0.67 -2.70 12.97
CA ILE A 246 -0.09 -4.03 12.72
C ILE A 246 -0.45 -4.48 11.30
N PHE A 247 0.54 -4.91 10.53
CA PHE A 247 0.41 -5.30 9.13
C PHE A 247 0.71 -6.78 8.95
N HIS A 248 -0.22 -7.49 8.29
CA HIS A 248 -0.06 -8.91 8.00
C HIS A 248 0.83 -9.11 6.76
N THR A 249 1.95 -9.81 6.91
CA THR A 249 2.95 -9.95 5.85
C THR A 249 2.65 -11.08 4.86
N THR A 250 1.52 -10.97 4.15
CA THR A 250 1.11 -11.92 3.09
C THR A 250 1.07 -11.28 1.70
N GLY A 251 1.99 -10.34 1.44
CA GLY A 251 2.16 -9.60 0.20
C GLY A 251 1.59 -8.19 0.25
N MET A 252 0.26 -8.06 0.36
CA MET A 252 -0.39 -6.74 0.36
C MET A 252 -0.19 -5.95 1.64
N GLY A 253 -0.12 -6.61 2.80
CA GLY A 253 0.11 -5.91 4.06
C GLY A 253 1.51 -5.32 4.16
N GLY A 254 2.54 -6.03 3.68
CA GLY A 254 3.88 -5.46 3.53
C GLY A 254 3.94 -4.28 2.57
N ARG A 255 3.23 -4.34 1.43
CA ARG A 255 3.15 -3.19 0.50
C ARG A 255 2.53 -1.97 1.15
N ALA A 256 1.41 -2.15 1.85
CA ALA A 256 0.77 -1.07 2.59
C ALA A 256 1.71 -0.49 3.66
N PHE A 257 2.43 -1.36 4.38
CA PHE A 257 3.42 -0.95 5.37
C PHE A 257 4.56 -0.12 4.77
N GLU A 258 5.16 -0.56 3.65
CA GLU A 258 6.22 0.21 2.98
C GLU A 258 5.71 1.56 2.45
N GLN A 259 4.52 1.59 1.82
CA GLN A 259 3.92 2.84 1.31
C GLN A 259 3.65 3.85 2.44
N LEU A 260 3.11 3.38 3.57
CA LEU A 260 2.84 4.24 4.73
C LEU A 260 4.14 4.72 5.39
N ALA A 261 5.18 3.89 5.41
CA ALA A 261 6.49 4.29 5.90
C ALA A 261 7.14 5.35 5.00
N GLU A 262 7.06 5.18 3.66
CA GLU A 262 7.56 6.18 2.70
C GLU A 262 6.84 7.52 2.82
N ALA A 263 5.52 7.47 3.07
CA ALA A 263 4.68 8.63 3.30
C ALA A 263 4.87 9.27 4.70
N GLY A 264 5.84 8.82 5.49
CA GLY A 264 6.16 9.39 6.80
C GLY A 264 5.07 9.20 7.85
N ARG A 265 4.23 8.16 7.73
CA ARG A 265 3.12 7.91 8.66
C ARG A 265 3.55 7.28 9.99
N PHE A 266 4.77 6.76 10.07
CA PHE A 266 5.29 6.13 11.27
C PHE A 266 6.45 6.94 11.86
N VAL A 267 6.45 7.09 13.18
CA VAL A 267 7.60 7.66 13.92
C VAL A 267 8.70 6.63 14.15
N ALA A 268 8.37 5.35 14.06
CA ALA A 268 9.27 4.21 14.09
C ALA A 268 8.56 2.98 13.54
N VAL A 269 9.32 2.00 13.08
CA VAL A 269 8.78 0.71 12.66
C VAL A 269 9.46 -0.47 13.36
N PHE A 270 8.66 -1.47 13.68
CA PHE A 270 9.08 -2.76 14.25
C PHE A 270 8.85 -3.80 13.15
N ASP A 271 9.83 -3.93 12.28
CA ASP A 271 9.74 -4.77 11.10
C ASP A 271 10.26 -6.19 11.40
N PHE A 272 9.44 -6.95 12.13
CA PHE A 272 9.84 -8.24 12.71
C PHE A 272 9.43 -9.46 11.89
N SER A 273 8.56 -9.29 10.89
CA SER A 273 8.18 -10.36 9.96
C SER A 273 8.70 -10.03 8.56
N LEU A 274 9.72 -10.76 8.13
CA LEU A 274 10.39 -10.55 6.83
C LEU A 274 10.12 -11.68 5.82
N GLN A 275 9.09 -12.51 6.08
CA GLN A 275 8.69 -13.58 5.18
C GLN A 275 8.46 -13.10 3.74
N GLU A 276 7.86 -11.93 3.53
CA GLU A 276 7.64 -11.39 2.18
C GLU A 276 8.92 -11.11 1.40
N LEU A 277 10.04 -10.87 2.10
CA LEU A 277 11.36 -10.74 1.48
C LEU A 277 11.91 -12.11 1.07
N ALA A 278 11.79 -13.13 1.93
CA ALA A 278 12.12 -14.51 1.58
C ALA A 278 11.27 -14.99 0.39
N ASN A 279 9.97 -14.70 0.41
CA ASN A 279 9.03 -14.93 -0.68
C ASN A 279 9.44 -14.16 -1.96
N HIS A 280 9.92 -12.93 -1.85
CA HIS A 280 10.36 -12.17 -3.03
C HIS A 280 11.60 -12.80 -3.68
N LEU A 281 12.62 -13.11 -2.87
CA LEU A 281 13.88 -13.69 -3.33
C LEU A 281 13.67 -15.09 -3.89
N GLY A 282 12.90 -15.89 -3.16
CA GLY A 282 12.35 -17.11 -3.68
C GLY A 282 11.09 -16.79 -4.46
N GLY A 283 11.17 -16.10 -5.61
CA GLY A 283 10.11 -15.74 -6.57
C GLY A 283 8.69 -16.28 -6.35
N SER A 284 8.03 -15.82 -5.29
CA SER A 284 6.65 -16.12 -4.94
C SER A 284 5.76 -14.91 -5.21
N CYS A 285 4.49 -15.17 -5.53
CA CYS A 285 3.47 -14.12 -5.63
C CYS A 285 3.05 -13.56 -4.27
N VAL A 286 3.35 -14.24 -3.15
CA VAL A 286 3.10 -13.76 -1.79
C VAL A 286 4.22 -12.80 -1.39
N SER A 287 4.37 -11.72 -2.16
CA SER A 287 5.49 -10.81 -2.06
C SER A 287 5.03 -9.37 -1.96
N ALA A 288 5.74 -8.60 -1.15
CA ALA A 288 5.57 -7.16 -1.07
C ALA A 288 6.35 -6.38 -2.16
N GLY A 289 7.01 -7.10 -3.07
CA GLY A 289 7.76 -6.51 -4.18
C GLY A 289 9.18 -6.07 -3.82
N ALA A 290 9.85 -5.46 -4.79
CA ALA A 290 11.27 -5.13 -4.70
C ALA A 290 11.62 -4.11 -3.61
N SER A 291 10.66 -3.29 -3.18
CA SER A 291 10.84 -2.27 -2.14
C SER A 291 10.79 -2.80 -0.71
N ARG A 292 10.45 -4.08 -0.48
CA ARG A 292 10.34 -4.64 0.87
C ARG A 292 11.61 -4.42 1.71
N LEU A 293 11.50 -3.91 2.92
CA LEU A 293 12.60 -3.51 3.81
C LEU A 293 13.46 -2.35 3.26
N THR A 294 12.91 -1.46 2.45
CA THR A 294 13.67 -0.31 1.93
C THR A 294 13.00 1.03 2.13
N ALA A 295 11.66 1.10 2.18
CA ALA A 295 10.96 2.38 2.15
C ALA A 295 11.15 3.18 3.45
N ALA A 296 10.98 2.53 4.60
CA ALA A 296 11.24 3.15 5.91
C ALA A 296 12.68 3.68 6.02
N GLY A 297 13.66 2.88 5.57
CA GLY A 297 15.06 3.29 5.51
C GLY A 297 15.29 4.50 4.62
N ARG A 298 14.73 4.53 3.41
CA ARG A 298 14.87 5.67 2.46
C ARG A 298 14.22 6.95 2.98
N ALA A 299 13.11 6.82 3.70
CA ALA A 299 12.39 7.93 4.34
C ALA A 299 13.06 8.41 5.63
N GLY A 300 14.05 7.67 6.16
CA GLY A 300 14.74 8.01 7.39
C GLY A 300 13.99 7.65 8.67
N VAL A 301 12.92 6.85 8.56
CA VAL A 301 12.14 6.36 9.70
C VAL A 301 13.01 5.40 10.51
N PRO A 302 13.12 5.53 11.85
CA PRO A 302 13.82 4.56 12.70
C PRO A 302 13.25 3.14 12.59
N GLN A 303 14.11 2.14 12.40
CA GLN A 303 13.70 0.75 12.14
C GLN A 303 14.33 -0.22 13.15
N ILE A 304 13.50 -0.89 13.94
CA ILE A 304 13.89 -2.09 14.70
C ILE A 304 13.44 -3.29 13.88
N VAL A 305 14.35 -4.20 13.56
CA VAL A 305 14.13 -5.24 12.55
C VAL A 305 14.46 -6.61 13.12
N ALA A 306 13.73 -7.65 12.72
CA ALA A 306 14.02 -9.03 13.10
C ALA A 306 13.63 -9.99 11.96
N PRO A 307 14.21 -11.20 11.90
CA PRO A 307 14.12 -12.06 10.71
C PRO A 307 12.90 -12.99 10.73
N GLY A 308 11.79 -12.61 11.36
CA GLY A 308 10.66 -13.51 11.60
C GLY A 308 10.14 -14.17 10.32
N ALA A 309 9.92 -15.49 10.40
CA ALA A 309 9.40 -16.35 9.33
C ALA A 309 10.17 -16.28 7.98
N THR A 310 11.48 -15.99 8.00
CA THR A 310 12.32 -15.97 6.78
C THR A 310 12.85 -17.35 6.36
N ASP A 311 12.46 -18.40 7.06
CA ASP A 311 12.82 -19.80 6.84
C ASP A 311 11.89 -20.54 5.88
N MET A 312 10.86 -19.88 5.35
CA MET A 312 9.93 -20.46 4.39
C MET A 312 9.62 -19.55 3.21
N VAL A 313 9.18 -20.17 2.11
CA VAL A 313 8.63 -19.51 0.92
C VAL A 313 7.18 -19.93 0.74
N ASP A 314 6.26 -18.98 0.80
CA ASP A 314 4.84 -19.22 0.54
C ASP A 314 4.54 -19.36 -0.96
N TYR A 315 3.47 -20.07 -1.28
CA TYR A 315 2.92 -20.18 -2.63
C TYR A 315 1.41 -20.49 -2.58
N PRO A 316 0.68 -20.26 -3.69
CA PRO A 316 -0.75 -20.54 -3.75
C PRO A 316 -1.04 -22.04 -3.59
N ALA A 317 -1.77 -22.42 -2.55
CA ALA A 317 -2.08 -23.83 -2.28
C ALA A 317 -3.08 -24.45 -3.27
N TRP A 318 -3.80 -23.61 -4.03
CA TRP A 318 -4.75 -24.06 -5.05
C TRP A 318 -4.08 -24.42 -6.38
N ALA A 319 -2.77 -24.20 -6.52
CA ALA A 319 -1.97 -24.56 -7.68
C ALA A 319 -0.86 -25.57 -7.29
N PRO A 320 -0.30 -26.31 -8.26
CA PRO A 320 0.87 -27.14 -8.01
C PRO A 320 2.04 -26.31 -7.42
N PRO A 321 2.88 -26.89 -6.55
CA PRO A 321 4.06 -26.20 -6.04
C PRO A 321 4.95 -25.70 -7.19
N PRO A 322 5.50 -24.47 -7.11
CA PRO A 322 6.48 -23.98 -8.07
C PRO A 322 7.65 -24.96 -8.23
N ALA A 323 8.16 -25.15 -9.44
CA ALA A 323 9.20 -26.15 -9.73
C ALA A 323 10.44 -26.03 -8.82
N ARG A 324 10.86 -24.81 -8.48
CA ARG A 324 11.99 -24.54 -7.57
C ARG A 324 11.75 -24.96 -6.11
N LEU A 325 10.48 -25.12 -5.71
CA LEU A 325 10.05 -25.56 -4.39
C LEU A 325 9.66 -27.04 -4.36
N ALA A 326 9.69 -27.73 -5.51
CA ALA A 326 9.32 -29.14 -5.61
C ALA A 326 10.24 -30.02 -4.75
N GLY A 327 9.66 -31.01 -4.06
CA GLY A 327 10.37 -31.97 -3.21
C GLY A 327 10.83 -31.42 -1.85
N ARG A 328 10.57 -30.14 -1.54
CA ARG A 328 10.87 -29.56 -0.24
C ARG A 328 9.84 -29.99 0.81
N ALA A 329 10.27 -30.02 2.07
CA ALA A 329 9.33 -30.07 3.19
C ALA A 329 8.39 -28.86 3.08
N SER A 330 7.08 -29.12 3.08
CA SER A 330 6.07 -28.10 2.89
C SER A 330 4.89 -28.30 3.84
N HIS A 331 4.22 -27.21 4.15
CA HIS A 331 3.05 -27.16 5.00
C HIS A 331 1.93 -26.41 4.28
N ALA A 332 0.79 -27.08 4.04
CA ALA A 332 -0.40 -26.41 3.57
C ALA A 332 -1.13 -25.79 4.77
N HIS A 333 -0.98 -24.48 4.95
CA HIS A 333 -1.63 -23.77 6.05
C HIS A 333 -3.15 -23.71 5.87
N ASN A 334 -3.61 -23.41 4.64
CA ASN A 334 -5.01 -23.49 4.26
C ASN A 334 -5.15 -23.68 2.73
N ARG A 335 -6.39 -23.62 2.21
CA ARG A 335 -6.68 -23.80 0.76
C ARG A 335 -6.13 -22.69 -0.14
N LEU A 336 -5.64 -21.59 0.42
CA LEU A 336 -5.09 -20.45 -0.31
C LEU A 336 -3.57 -20.38 -0.24
N ILE A 337 -2.97 -20.76 0.89
CA ILE A 337 -1.53 -20.60 1.13
C ILE A 337 -0.88 -21.88 1.65
N ALA A 338 0.24 -22.23 1.05
CA ALA A 338 1.15 -23.28 1.48
C ALA A 338 2.57 -22.72 1.52
N SER A 339 3.43 -23.30 2.34
CA SER A 339 4.79 -22.80 2.56
C SER A 339 5.77 -23.95 2.39
N ALA A 340 6.91 -23.70 1.75
CA ALA A 340 8.01 -24.66 1.61
C ALA A 340 9.25 -24.14 2.32
N MET A 341 9.99 -25.03 2.98
CA MET A 341 11.20 -24.64 3.72
C MET A 341 12.28 -24.06 2.80
N CYS A 342 12.94 -23.00 3.26
CA CYS A 342 14.16 -22.48 2.69
C CYS A 342 15.32 -23.40 3.03
N THR A 343 16.22 -23.60 2.07
CA THR A 343 17.49 -24.29 2.30
C THR A 343 18.48 -23.38 3.05
N PRO A 344 19.51 -23.93 3.73
CA PRO A 344 20.52 -23.11 4.40
C PRO A 344 21.20 -22.06 3.49
N PRO A 345 21.53 -22.35 2.21
CA PRO A 345 22.03 -21.33 1.28
C PRO A 345 21.04 -20.19 1.00
N GLU A 346 19.74 -20.49 0.87
CA GLU A 346 18.69 -19.47 0.66
C GLU A 346 18.45 -18.63 1.91
N ARG A 347 18.53 -19.24 3.10
CA ARG A 347 18.49 -18.50 4.37
C ARG A 347 19.70 -17.56 4.49
N ALA A 348 20.91 -18.03 4.17
CA ALA A 348 22.09 -17.18 4.11
C ALA A 348 22.00 -16.06 3.04
N GLN A 349 21.37 -16.33 1.90
CA GLN A 349 21.09 -15.31 0.89
C GLN A 349 20.13 -14.24 1.42
N THR A 350 19.06 -14.65 2.10
CA THR A 350 18.08 -13.74 2.70
C THR A 350 18.73 -12.86 3.77
N ALA A 351 19.57 -13.44 4.64
CA ALA A 351 20.37 -12.70 5.62
C ALA A 351 21.26 -11.61 4.97
N ARG A 352 22.00 -11.97 3.91
CA ARG A 352 22.83 -11.01 3.16
C ARG A 352 22.00 -9.88 2.55
N GLU A 353 20.83 -10.20 2.01
CA GLU A 353 19.95 -9.20 1.42
C GLU A 353 19.35 -8.26 2.47
N ILE A 354 18.98 -8.78 3.64
CA ILE A 354 18.55 -7.97 4.79
C ILE A 354 19.64 -6.98 5.17
N ALA A 355 20.87 -7.46 5.40
CA ALA A 355 21.98 -6.58 5.77
C ALA A 355 22.27 -5.51 4.70
N ARG A 356 22.25 -5.90 3.41
CA ARG A 356 22.43 -4.97 2.28
C ARG A 356 21.37 -3.86 2.27
N ARG A 357 20.08 -4.21 2.38
CA ARG A 357 18.97 -3.24 2.36
C ARG A 357 19.01 -2.31 3.57
N LEU A 358 19.27 -2.85 4.76
CA LEU A 358 19.34 -2.07 5.99
C LEU A 358 20.51 -1.08 5.99
N ARG A 359 21.65 -1.45 5.42
CA ARG A 359 22.82 -0.56 5.30
C ARG A 359 22.54 0.69 4.47
N GLU A 360 21.59 0.63 3.54
CA GLU A 360 21.17 1.77 2.70
C GLU A 360 20.22 2.73 3.44
N ALA A 361 19.74 2.37 4.63
CA ALA A 361 18.80 3.20 5.39
C ALA A 361 19.43 4.54 5.79
N LYS A 362 18.65 5.62 5.67
CA LYS A 362 19.02 6.99 6.08
C LYS A 362 18.89 7.22 7.59
N GLY A 363 17.93 6.55 8.23
CA GLY A 363 17.61 6.69 9.65
C GLY A 363 18.32 5.66 10.55
N PRO A 364 18.08 5.70 11.87
CA PRO A 364 18.58 4.71 12.83
C PRO A 364 18.04 3.31 12.50
N VAL A 365 18.91 2.30 12.58
CA VAL A 365 18.55 0.90 12.37
C VAL A 365 19.15 0.04 13.48
N CYS A 366 18.35 -0.88 14.00
CA CYS A 366 18.79 -1.95 14.88
C CYS A 366 18.17 -3.27 14.42
N LEU A 367 18.99 -4.25 14.06
CA LEU A 367 18.54 -5.62 13.83
C LEU A 367 18.72 -6.45 15.08
N LEU A 368 17.62 -7.06 15.54
CA LEU A 368 17.57 -8.04 16.61
C LEU A 368 17.57 -9.45 16.01
N MET A 369 18.61 -10.22 16.30
CA MET A 369 18.74 -11.61 15.87
C MET A 369 18.41 -12.56 17.03
N PRO A 370 17.20 -13.15 17.08
CA PRO A 370 16.86 -14.19 18.05
C PRO A 370 17.60 -15.49 17.72
N LEU A 371 18.33 -16.02 18.70
CA LEU A 371 19.21 -17.18 18.49
C LEU A 371 18.51 -18.53 18.73
N GLN A 372 17.30 -18.55 19.29
CA GLN A 372 16.59 -19.81 19.59
C GLN A 372 15.41 -20.11 18.66
N GLY A 373 15.14 -19.24 17.68
CA GLY A 373 14.09 -19.44 16.68
C GLY A 373 13.43 -18.13 16.23
N ILE A 374 12.89 -18.16 15.01
CA ILE A 374 12.35 -17.02 14.27
C ILE A 374 10.85 -17.17 13.96
N GLU A 375 10.21 -18.25 14.39
CA GLU A 375 8.75 -18.42 14.36
C GLU A 375 8.29 -19.61 15.21
N GLU A 376 6.99 -19.76 15.49
CA GLU A 376 6.53 -20.80 16.43
C GLU A 376 6.87 -22.24 16.02
N TRP A 377 6.96 -22.53 14.72
CA TRP A 377 7.18 -23.89 14.22
C TRP A 377 8.66 -24.29 14.11
N ASP A 378 9.60 -23.38 14.40
CA ASP A 378 11.05 -23.65 14.42
C ASP A 378 11.61 -23.92 15.83
N ARG A 379 10.72 -24.11 16.82
CA ARG A 379 11.08 -24.56 18.17
C ARG A 379 11.64 -25.99 18.20
N PRO A 380 12.52 -26.34 19.17
CA PRO A 380 12.98 -27.71 19.34
C PRO A 380 11.82 -28.73 19.40
N GLY A 381 11.83 -29.70 18.49
CA GLY A 381 10.79 -30.74 18.38
C GLY A 381 9.56 -30.36 17.54
N ALA A 382 9.46 -29.12 17.07
CA ALA A 382 8.42 -28.69 16.15
C ALA A 382 8.72 -29.08 14.68
N PRO A 383 7.71 -29.13 13.79
CA PRO A 383 7.87 -29.68 12.44
C PRO A 383 8.89 -28.96 11.54
N LEU A 384 9.13 -27.67 11.79
CA LEU A 384 10.03 -26.83 10.96
C LEU A 384 11.35 -26.51 11.70
N HIS A 385 11.65 -27.23 12.78
CA HIS A 385 12.91 -27.04 13.53
C HIS A 385 14.14 -27.36 12.68
N ASP A 386 14.81 -26.31 12.20
CA ASP A 386 16.01 -26.37 11.38
C ASP A 386 17.15 -25.55 12.00
N PRO A 387 17.87 -26.11 12.99
CA PRO A 387 18.98 -25.41 13.64
C PRO A 387 20.14 -25.14 12.69
N ALA A 388 20.34 -25.96 11.66
CA ALA A 388 21.41 -25.78 10.67
C ALA A 388 21.13 -24.56 9.77
N GLY A 389 19.89 -24.40 9.30
CA GLY A 389 19.50 -23.20 8.55
C GLY A 389 19.50 -21.94 9.41
N LEU A 390 19.12 -22.02 10.69
CA LEU A 390 19.17 -20.87 11.60
C LEU A 390 20.61 -20.43 11.85
N ALA A 391 21.52 -21.39 12.02
CA ALA A 391 22.95 -21.12 12.11
C ALA A 391 23.48 -20.46 10.83
N ALA A 392 23.16 -21.01 9.65
CA ALA A 392 23.58 -20.44 8.37
C ALA A 392 23.08 -19.00 8.16
N PHE A 393 21.86 -18.70 8.60
CA PHE A 393 21.30 -17.34 8.59
C PHE A 393 22.07 -16.41 9.54
N SER A 394 22.26 -16.85 10.79
CA SER A 394 22.95 -16.08 11.84
C SER A 394 24.40 -15.79 11.45
N ASP A 395 25.12 -16.78 10.93
CA ASP A 395 26.51 -16.65 10.50
C ASP A 395 26.65 -15.68 9.33
N ALA A 396 25.71 -15.72 8.37
CA ALA A 396 25.68 -14.76 7.27
C ALA A 396 25.43 -13.33 7.75
N LEU A 397 24.60 -13.12 8.77
CA LEU A 397 24.40 -11.82 9.41
C LEU A 397 25.65 -11.35 10.19
N ARG A 398 26.31 -12.24 10.93
CA ARG A 398 27.58 -11.92 11.63
C ARG A 398 28.69 -11.50 10.67
N ALA A 399 28.75 -12.14 9.51
CA ALA A 399 29.75 -11.86 8.48
C ALA A 399 29.42 -10.62 7.63
N ALA A 400 28.23 -10.05 7.76
CA ALA A 400 27.81 -8.90 6.96
C ALA A 400 28.45 -7.59 7.44
N ASP A 401 28.63 -6.65 6.51
CA ASP A 401 29.00 -5.27 6.83
C ASP A 401 27.75 -4.47 7.19
N TRP A 402 27.62 -4.16 8.49
CA TRP A 402 26.50 -3.39 9.05
C TRP A 402 26.66 -1.88 8.90
N GLY A 403 27.84 -1.39 8.51
CA GLY A 403 28.14 0.03 8.46
C GLY A 403 27.79 0.74 9.77
N ARG A 404 26.77 1.61 9.73
CA ARG A 404 26.27 2.36 10.91
C ARG A 404 25.09 1.70 11.63
N CYS A 405 24.59 0.58 11.11
CA CYS A 405 23.46 -0.13 11.69
C CYS A 405 23.90 -0.88 12.94
N GLU A 406 23.02 -0.98 13.92
CA GLU A 406 23.25 -1.79 15.12
C GLU A 406 22.78 -3.23 14.85
N PHE A 407 23.61 -4.21 15.21
CA PHE A 407 23.29 -5.63 15.14
C PHE A 407 23.39 -6.22 16.55
N LEU A 408 22.29 -6.73 17.08
CA LEU A 408 22.20 -7.30 18.41
C LEU A 408 21.72 -8.74 18.35
N GLU A 409 22.52 -9.65 18.88
CA GLU A 409 22.09 -11.02 19.12
C GLU A 409 21.36 -11.11 20.45
N VAL A 410 20.19 -11.76 20.44
CA VAL A 410 19.37 -11.96 21.64
C VAL A 410 19.18 -13.46 21.85
N PRO A 411 19.65 -14.03 22.99
CA PRO A 411 19.69 -15.48 23.22
C PRO A 411 18.32 -16.03 23.62
N VAL A 412 17.30 -15.76 22.81
CA VAL A 412 15.89 -16.06 23.05
C VAL A 412 15.21 -16.48 21.75
N HIS A 413 13.99 -16.99 21.83
CA HIS A 413 13.13 -17.21 20.68
C HIS A 413 12.31 -15.94 20.38
N ILE A 414 11.97 -15.67 19.12
CA ILE A 414 11.26 -14.43 18.73
C ILE A 414 9.91 -14.25 19.44
N ASN A 415 9.25 -15.37 19.78
CA ASN A 415 7.96 -15.39 20.49
C ASN A 415 8.10 -15.28 22.02
N ASP A 416 9.31 -15.25 22.56
CA ASP A 416 9.51 -15.11 24.00
C ASP A 416 9.30 -13.65 24.43
N GLU A 417 8.82 -13.46 25.66
CA GLU A 417 8.61 -12.12 26.23
C GLU A 417 9.90 -11.28 26.28
N ALA A 418 11.05 -11.95 26.47
CA ALA A 418 12.35 -11.32 26.48
C ALA A 418 12.72 -10.69 25.12
N PHE A 419 12.24 -11.23 24.00
CA PHE A 419 12.45 -10.62 22.67
C PHE A 419 11.70 -9.28 22.55
N ALA A 420 10.43 -9.26 22.92
CA ALA A 420 9.63 -8.02 22.95
C ALA A 420 10.23 -6.97 23.91
N THR A 421 10.78 -7.43 25.04
CA THR A 421 11.48 -6.57 26.00
C THR A 421 12.74 -5.95 25.39
N ALA A 422 13.56 -6.75 24.68
CA ALA A 422 14.75 -6.24 23.99
C ALA A 422 14.40 -5.17 22.93
N ALA A 423 13.34 -5.39 22.16
CA ALA A 423 12.83 -4.40 21.21
C ALA A 423 12.41 -3.09 21.88
N LEU A 424 11.68 -3.17 22.99
CA LEU A 424 11.25 -1.99 23.74
C LEU A 424 12.44 -1.24 24.35
N LEU A 425 13.50 -1.93 24.80
CA LEU A 425 14.71 -1.28 25.31
C LEU A 425 15.43 -0.46 24.23
N VAL A 426 15.50 -0.98 22.99
CA VAL A 426 16.05 -0.23 21.84
C VAL A 426 15.17 0.99 21.54
N PHE A 427 13.84 0.79 21.51
CA PHE A 427 12.88 1.86 21.27
C PHE A 427 12.97 2.97 22.31
N ASP A 428 12.91 2.63 23.60
CA ASP A 428 12.96 3.57 24.72
C ASP A 428 14.29 4.34 24.72
N ARG A 429 15.41 3.69 24.37
CA ARG A 429 16.71 4.36 24.17
C ARG A 429 16.67 5.38 23.03
N TRP A 430 16.00 5.08 21.93
CA TRP A 430 15.85 6.02 20.81
C TRP A 430 14.92 7.19 21.13
N VAL A 431 13.84 6.96 21.89
CA VAL A 431 12.98 8.03 22.42
C VAL A 431 13.79 8.95 23.35
N ALA A 432 14.53 8.39 24.31
CA ALA A 432 15.37 9.16 25.24
C ALA A 432 16.47 9.97 24.52
N ALA A 433 16.98 9.47 23.40
CA ALA A 433 17.95 10.15 22.54
C ALA A 433 17.33 11.17 21.56
N GLY A 434 16.01 11.40 21.61
CA GLY A 434 15.31 12.32 20.72
C GLY A 434 15.23 11.88 19.26
N ARG A 435 15.45 10.59 18.97
CA ARG A 435 15.40 10.02 17.61
C ARG A 435 13.99 9.63 17.18
N ILE A 436 13.11 9.41 18.15
CA ILE A 436 11.68 9.11 17.96
C ILE A 436 10.91 10.15 18.77
N ALA A 437 9.85 10.71 18.18
CA ALA A 437 8.98 11.64 18.89
C ALA A 437 8.38 10.96 20.15
N PRO A 438 8.33 11.64 21.30
CA PRO A 438 7.69 11.08 22.50
C PRO A 438 6.21 10.82 22.24
N GLY A 439 5.68 9.75 22.83
CA GLY A 439 4.25 9.47 22.79
C GLY A 439 3.43 10.48 23.61
N SER A 440 2.12 10.44 23.43
CA SER A 440 1.15 11.26 24.17
C SER A 440 0.26 10.35 25.03
N PRO A 441 0.70 9.98 26.26
CA PRO A 441 -0.09 9.14 27.16
C PRO A 441 -1.44 9.79 27.47
N ALA A 442 -2.46 8.94 27.69
CA ALA A 442 -3.78 9.39 28.12
C ALA A 442 -3.77 9.97 29.54
#